data_AF-U2CJN3-F1
#
_entry.id   AF-U2CJN3-F1
#
_cell.length_a   1.000
_cell.length_b   1.000
_cell.length_c   1.000
_cell.angle_alpha   90.00
_cell.angle_beta   90.00
_cell.angle_gamma   90.00
#
_symmetry.space_group_name_H-M   'P 1'
#
loop_
_entity.id
_entity.type
_entity.pdbx_description
1 polymer ?
#
loop_
_entity_poly.entity_id
_entity_poly.type
_entity_poly.pdbx_seq_one_letter_code
_entity_poly.pdbx_strand_id
1 'polypeptide(L)'
;MLKKKKGNLVIQISAIFLFYILFIVCMFAFTKYKISAESEIVSDALVSSNLAALTTQNLDIDLLSQDPNKKIVIVKDPNEALKTFQRHLKYNLGLDENYAPKNSISSIKGKVDIKKFTIYNVQGNDVAVYELNFTTLNFAVKNYPSGKGNIYTPKGTKVEASTVHSQIGFTLETIFKDSMHVEFSEDTDILKE
;
A
#
# COMPACT_ATOMS: atom_id res chain seq x y z
N MET A 1 69.67 2.41 1.50
CA MET A 1 68.48 2.62 2.36
C MET A 1 67.20 2.49 1.52
N LEU A 2 66.56 1.32 1.52
CA LEU A 2 65.31 1.06 0.78
C LEU A 2 64.41 0.13 1.62
N LYS A 3 63.89 0.65 2.73
CA LYS A 3 62.87 -0.04 3.55
C LYS A 3 61.85 0.98 4.05
N LYS A 4 60.95 1.45 3.18
CA LYS A 4 59.73 2.19 3.61
C LYS A 4 58.62 2.36 2.57
N LYS A 5 58.57 1.58 1.47
CA LYS A 5 57.50 1.72 0.46
C LYS A 5 56.33 0.70 0.57
N LYS A 6 56.53 -0.46 1.19
CA LYS A 6 55.49 -1.51 1.25
C LYS A 6 54.34 -1.21 2.24
N GLY A 7 54.65 -0.63 3.41
CA GLY A 7 53.62 -0.29 4.41
C GLY A 7 52.67 0.83 3.97
N ASN A 8 53.18 1.81 3.22
CA ASN A 8 52.37 2.91 2.68
C ASN A 8 51.36 2.42 1.62
N LEU A 9 51.78 1.46 0.79
CA LEU A 9 50.93 0.85 -0.23
C LEU A 9 49.75 0.06 0.37
N VAL A 10 50.00 -0.70 1.44
CA VAL A 10 48.94 -1.45 2.14
C VAL A 10 47.95 -0.48 2.80
N ILE A 11 48.43 0.58 3.44
CA ILE A 11 47.55 1.60 4.05
C ILE A 11 46.70 2.30 2.99
N GLN A 12 47.28 2.65 1.83
CA GLN A 12 46.56 3.25 0.71
C GLN A 12 45.49 2.31 0.13
N ILE A 13 45.81 1.04 -0.09
CA ILE A 13 44.85 0.04 -0.60
C ILE A 13 43.71 -0.17 0.40
N SER A 14 44.03 -0.31 1.70
CA SER A 14 43.02 -0.45 2.75
C SER A 14 42.12 0.78 2.87
N ALA A 15 42.67 1.99 2.70
CA ALA A 15 41.88 3.22 2.71
C ALA A 15 40.94 3.31 1.50
N ILE A 16 41.40 2.92 0.30
CA ILE A 16 40.57 2.85 -0.90
C ILE A 16 39.44 1.83 -0.72
N PHE A 17 39.75 0.66 -0.16
CA PHE A 17 38.75 -0.37 0.11
C PHE A 17 37.69 0.10 1.11
N LEU A 18 38.10 0.78 2.19
CA LEU A 18 37.17 1.36 3.15
C LEU A 18 36.30 2.45 2.51
N PHE A 19 36.89 3.31 1.68
CA PHE A 19 36.15 4.33 0.93
C PHE A 19 35.12 3.69 -0.01
N TYR A 20 35.48 2.59 -0.67
CA TYR A 20 34.57 1.85 -1.55
C TYR A 20 33.39 1.23 -0.78
N ILE A 21 33.64 0.64 0.39
CA ILE A 21 32.56 0.14 1.27
C ILE A 21 31.66 1.29 1.71
N LEU A 22 32.24 2.40 2.17
CA LEU A 22 31.47 3.56 2.60
C LEU A 22 30.60 4.11 1.46
N PHE A 23 31.15 4.16 0.25
CA PHE A 23 30.42 4.57 -0.95
C PHE A 23 29.21 3.65 -1.21
N ILE A 24 29.39 2.32 -1.14
CA ILE A 24 28.29 1.36 -1.30
C ILE A 24 27.20 1.55 -0.23
N VAL A 25 27.59 1.73 1.03
CA VAL A 25 26.65 1.95 2.14
C VAL A 25 25.87 3.24 1.94
N CYS A 26 26.54 4.33 1.54
CA CYS A 26 25.88 5.59 1.21
C CYS A 26 24.87 5.43 0.07
N MET A 27 25.23 4.72 -1.01
CA MET A 27 24.32 4.47 -2.13
C MET A 27 23.08 3.66 -1.72
N PHE A 28 23.27 2.66 -0.86
CA PHE A 28 22.15 1.89 -0.32
C PHE A 28 21.23 2.76 0.56
N ALA A 29 21.81 3.62 1.41
CA ALA A 29 21.07 4.56 2.23
C ALA A 29 20.26 5.56 1.39
N PHE A 30 20.84 6.13 0.32
CA PHE A 30 20.13 7.01 -0.60
C PHE A 30 18.98 6.32 -1.32
N THR A 31 19.18 5.07 -1.76
CA THR A 31 18.12 4.28 -2.41
C THR A 31 16.96 4.04 -1.45
N LYS A 32 17.27 3.66 -0.20
CA LYS A 32 16.26 3.47 0.85
C LYS A 32 15.50 4.76 1.17
N TYR A 33 16.21 5.89 1.23
CA TYR A 33 15.59 7.20 1.48
C TYR A 33 14.55 7.55 0.40
N LYS A 34 14.88 7.37 -0.89
CA LYS A 34 13.93 7.61 -1.98
C LYS A 34 12.68 6.72 -1.89
N ILE A 35 12.88 5.42 -1.67
CA ILE A 35 11.76 4.47 -1.51
C ILE A 35 10.88 4.87 -0.32
N SER A 36 11.49 5.31 0.79
CA SER A 36 10.75 5.72 1.99
C SER A 36 9.90 6.97 1.76
N ALA A 37 10.43 7.97 1.04
CA ALA A 37 9.67 9.19 0.72
C ALA A 37 8.48 8.88 -0.21
N GLU A 38 8.67 7.97 -1.17
CA GLU A 38 7.60 7.55 -2.08
C GLU A 38 6.60 6.63 -1.40
N SER A 39 7.05 5.81 -0.45
CA SER A 39 6.19 4.95 0.38
C SER A 39 5.14 5.76 1.14
N GLU A 40 5.49 6.93 1.66
CA GLU A 40 4.56 7.78 2.41
C GLU A 40 3.45 8.31 1.50
N ILE A 41 3.82 8.89 0.35
CA ILE A 41 2.85 9.40 -0.64
C ILE A 41 1.93 8.28 -1.13
N VAL A 42 2.50 7.10 -1.42
CA VAL A 42 1.76 5.96 -1.91
C VAL A 42 0.84 5.38 -0.82
N SER A 43 1.32 5.30 0.42
CA SER A 43 0.54 4.87 1.58
C SER A 43 -0.65 5.80 1.79
N ASP A 44 -0.43 7.12 1.82
CA ASP A 44 -1.49 8.11 2.01
C ASP A 44 -2.52 8.05 0.87
N ALA A 45 -2.05 7.88 -0.37
CA ALA A 45 -2.92 7.69 -1.52
C ALA A 45 -3.79 6.43 -1.39
N LEU A 46 -3.22 5.31 -0.91
CA LEU A 46 -3.94 4.06 -0.66
C LEU A 46 -4.95 4.21 0.47
N VAL A 47 -4.54 4.75 1.62
CA VAL A 47 -5.41 4.98 2.78
C VAL A 47 -6.59 5.87 2.39
N SER A 48 -6.33 6.99 1.70
CA SER A 48 -7.37 7.89 1.20
C SER A 48 -8.32 7.19 0.22
N SER A 49 -7.79 6.35 -0.68
CA SER A 49 -8.61 5.60 -1.65
C SER A 49 -9.45 4.52 -0.99
N ASN A 50 -8.90 3.81 0.00
CA ASN A 50 -9.62 2.83 0.81
C ASN A 50 -10.74 3.50 1.61
N LEU A 51 -10.44 4.65 2.22
CA LEU A 51 -11.43 5.44 2.95
C LEU A 51 -12.57 5.90 2.03
N ALA A 52 -12.26 6.35 0.81
CA ALA A 52 -13.28 6.72 -0.17
C ALA A 52 -14.21 5.54 -0.50
N ALA A 53 -13.64 4.33 -0.65
CA ALA A 53 -14.40 3.11 -0.86
C ALA A 53 -15.37 2.79 0.30
N LEU A 54 -14.96 3.07 1.54
CA LEU A 54 -15.76 2.90 2.76
C LEU A 54 -16.80 4.00 3.00
N THR A 55 -16.62 5.22 2.46
CA THR A 55 -17.43 6.40 2.83
C THR A 55 -18.36 6.92 1.74
N THR A 56 -18.00 6.76 0.47
CA THR A 56 -18.67 7.49 -0.62
C THR A 56 -19.75 6.64 -1.28
N GLN A 57 -21.04 6.94 -1.05
CA GLN A 57 -22.23 6.31 -1.69
C GLN A 57 -22.37 4.78 -1.56
N ASN A 58 -21.35 4.09 -1.07
CA ASN A 58 -21.34 2.63 -0.91
C ASN A 58 -21.85 2.21 0.48
N LEU A 59 -22.11 3.18 1.35
CA LEU A 59 -22.61 2.94 2.69
C LEU A 59 -24.09 2.56 2.65
N ASP A 60 -24.45 1.59 3.47
CA ASP A 60 -25.85 1.37 3.81
C ASP A 60 -26.33 2.47 4.76
N ILE A 61 -26.83 3.57 4.17
CA ILE A 61 -27.31 4.76 4.90
C ILE A 61 -28.52 4.42 5.78
N ASP A 62 -29.32 3.43 5.39
CA ASP A 62 -30.50 3.02 6.16
C ASP A 62 -30.06 2.32 7.45
N LEU A 63 -29.13 1.36 7.34
CA LEU A 63 -28.51 0.71 8.50
C LEU A 63 -27.73 1.70 9.37
N LEU A 64 -26.98 2.62 8.76
CA LEU A 64 -26.23 3.65 9.49
C LEU A 64 -27.16 4.62 10.24
N SER A 65 -28.31 4.95 9.67
CA SER A 65 -29.30 5.86 10.28
C SER A 65 -30.11 5.20 11.39
N GLN A 66 -30.22 3.87 11.36
CA GLN A 66 -30.87 3.07 12.41
C GLN A 66 -29.98 2.85 13.62
N ASP A 67 -28.66 2.91 13.47
CA ASP A 67 -27.73 2.87 14.59
C ASP A 67 -27.67 4.24 15.30
N PRO A 68 -28.12 4.34 16.56
CA PRO A 68 -28.09 5.61 17.31
C PRO A 68 -26.69 6.23 17.41
N ASN A 69 -25.65 5.38 17.36
CA ASN A 69 -24.26 5.82 17.46
C ASN A 69 -23.59 6.00 16.09
N LYS A 70 -24.24 5.59 15.00
CA LYS A 70 -23.71 5.59 13.62
C LYS A 70 -22.32 4.94 13.55
N LYS A 71 -22.14 3.83 14.28
CA LYS A 71 -20.89 3.06 14.37
C LYS A 71 -20.84 1.95 13.32
N ILE A 72 -21.99 1.55 12.76
CA ILE A 72 -22.09 0.54 11.71
C ILE A 72 -21.86 1.17 10.33
N VAL A 73 -20.64 1.03 9.81
CA VAL A 73 -20.27 1.36 8.43
C VAL A 73 -20.29 0.05 7.64
N ILE A 74 -21.24 -0.16 6.74
CA ILE A 74 -21.30 -1.39 5.91
C ILE A 74 -21.24 -0.98 4.44
N VAL A 75 -20.32 -1.58 3.70
CA VAL A 75 -20.28 -1.46 2.24
C VAL A 75 -21.37 -2.37 1.64
N LYS A 76 -22.36 -1.76 0.98
CA LYS A 76 -23.50 -2.45 0.38
C LYS A 76 -23.15 -3.10 -0.96
N ASP A 77 -22.41 -2.41 -1.81
CA ASP A 77 -21.98 -2.90 -3.12
C ASP A 77 -20.44 -2.89 -3.22
N PRO A 78 -19.80 -4.08 -3.14
CA PRO A 78 -18.36 -4.22 -3.31
C PRO A 78 -17.84 -3.71 -4.66
N ASN A 79 -18.66 -3.75 -5.72
CA ASN A 79 -18.24 -3.31 -7.06
C ASN A 79 -18.20 -1.79 -7.16
N GLU A 80 -19.19 -1.10 -6.60
CA GLU A 80 -19.16 0.38 -6.55
C GLU A 80 -18.06 0.88 -5.61
N ALA A 81 -17.79 0.16 -4.52
CA ALA A 81 -16.62 0.41 -3.66
C ALA A 81 -15.30 0.25 -4.42
N LEU A 82 -15.15 -0.80 -5.23
CA LEU A 82 -13.98 -0.98 -6.09
C LEU A 82 -13.84 0.14 -7.12
N LYS A 83 -14.92 0.51 -7.82
CA LYS A 83 -14.89 1.62 -8.80
C LYS A 83 -14.49 2.94 -8.14
N THR A 84 -14.98 3.19 -6.93
CA THR A 84 -14.65 4.36 -6.13
C THR A 84 -13.18 4.34 -5.73
N PHE A 85 -12.69 3.21 -5.19
CA PHE A 85 -11.27 3.00 -4.89
C PHE A 85 -10.40 3.28 -6.12
N GLN A 86 -10.71 2.69 -7.26
CA GLN A 86 -9.96 2.84 -8.51
C GLN A 86 -9.92 4.29 -8.99
N ARG A 87 -11.04 5.02 -8.90
CA ARG A 87 -11.12 6.43 -9.27
C ARG A 87 -10.22 7.29 -8.38
N HIS A 88 -10.30 7.11 -7.08
CA HIS A 88 -9.50 7.86 -6.10
C HIS A 88 -8.02 7.49 -6.19
N LEU A 89 -7.69 6.21 -6.39
CA LEU A 89 -6.32 5.76 -6.57
C LEU A 89 -5.67 6.43 -7.78
N LYS A 90 -6.37 6.45 -8.93
CA LYS A 90 -5.89 7.14 -10.13
C LYS A 90 -5.70 8.63 -9.89
N TYR A 91 -6.63 9.29 -9.20
CA TYR A 91 -6.52 10.71 -8.89
C TYR A 91 -5.34 11.00 -7.94
N ASN A 92 -5.26 10.28 -6.82
CA ASN A 92 -4.26 10.49 -5.76
C ASN A 92 -2.83 10.21 -6.23
N LEU A 93 -2.64 9.20 -7.09
CA LEU A 93 -1.33 8.87 -7.65
C LEU A 93 -1.04 9.57 -8.99
N GLY A 94 -1.94 10.41 -9.48
CA GLY A 94 -1.76 11.12 -10.76
C GLY A 94 -1.65 10.18 -11.97
N LEU A 95 -2.46 9.11 -11.99
CA LEU A 95 -2.47 8.09 -13.03
C LEU A 95 -3.49 8.40 -14.13
N ASP A 96 -3.27 7.83 -15.31
CA ASP A 96 -4.22 7.76 -16.42
C ASP A 96 -5.19 6.58 -16.28
N GLU A 97 -6.04 6.42 -17.30
CA GLU A 97 -7.04 5.35 -17.33
C GLU A 97 -6.43 3.95 -17.42
N ASN A 98 -5.17 3.83 -17.86
CA ASN A 98 -4.43 2.58 -17.94
C ASN A 98 -3.58 2.32 -16.68
N TYR A 99 -3.74 3.12 -15.63
CA TYR A 99 -2.93 3.10 -14.41
C TYR A 99 -1.44 3.42 -14.65
N ALA A 100 -1.13 4.13 -15.73
CA ALA A 100 0.19 4.67 -15.97
C ALA A 100 0.31 6.10 -15.41
N PRO A 101 1.47 6.49 -14.88
CA PRO A 101 1.71 7.84 -14.37
C PRO A 101 1.57 8.89 -15.50
N LYS A 102 0.72 9.90 -15.30
CA LYS A 102 0.50 10.99 -16.29
C LYS A 102 1.72 11.90 -16.46
N ASN A 103 2.46 12.11 -15.38
CA ASN A 103 3.60 13.03 -15.35
C ASN A 103 4.90 12.26 -15.12
N SER A 104 5.93 12.59 -15.90
CA SER A 104 7.27 11.99 -15.79
C SER A 104 8.01 12.36 -14.49
N ILE A 105 7.46 13.28 -13.69
CA ILE A 105 8.02 13.76 -12.42
C ILE A 105 7.77 12.74 -11.29
N SER A 106 6.79 11.85 -11.47
CA SER A 106 6.57 10.74 -10.54
C SER A 106 7.73 9.74 -10.63
N SER A 107 8.23 9.31 -9.49
CA SER A 107 9.19 8.21 -9.40
C SER A 107 8.58 6.84 -9.74
N ILE A 108 7.25 6.76 -9.74
CA ILE A 108 6.50 5.64 -10.33
C ILE A 108 6.70 5.75 -11.84
N LYS A 109 7.40 4.77 -12.43
CA LYS A 109 7.66 4.71 -13.88
C LYS A 109 6.90 3.58 -14.57
N GLY A 110 6.46 2.59 -13.80
CA GLY A 110 5.65 1.48 -14.30
C GLY A 110 4.16 1.73 -14.16
N LYS A 111 3.38 0.90 -14.85
CA LYS A 111 1.95 0.74 -14.58
C LYS A 111 1.75 0.31 -13.12
N VAL A 112 0.74 0.89 -12.48
CA VAL A 112 0.28 0.47 -11.15
C VAL A 112 -0.71 -0.67 -11.31
N ASP A 113 -0.39 -1.82 -10.73
CA ASP A 113 -1.26 -2.97 -10.68
C ASP A 113 -1.91 -3.08 -9.30
N ILE A 114 -3.24 -3.20 -9.27
CA ILE A 114 -3.94 -3.56 -8.04
C ILE A 114 -3.79 -5.07 -7.87
N LYS A 115 -3.11 -5.49 -6.79
CA LYS A 115 -2.81 -6.89 -6.47
C LYS A 115 -3.88 -7.51 -5.57
N LYS A 116 -4.40 -6.73 -4.62
CA LYS A 116 -5.46 -7.14 -3.70
C LYS A 116 -6.42 -6.00 -3.43
N PHE A 117 -7.69 -6.36 -3.28
CA PHE A 117 -8.72 -5.50 -2.75
C PHE A 117 -9.70 -6.36 -1.98
N THR A 118 -9.80 -6.14 -0.67
CA THR A 118 -10.61 -6.94 0.23
C THR A 118 -11.39 -6.02 1.16
N ILE A 119 -12.70 -6.24 1.25
CA ILE A 119 -13.59 -5.50 2.16
C ILE A 119 -14.00 -6.43 3.29
N TYR A 120 -13.82 -5.98 4.52
CA TYR A 120 -14.27 -6.64 5.73
C TYR A 120 -15.44 -5.82 6.26
N ASN A 121 -16.67 -6.29 6.05
CA ASN A 121 -17.85 -5.67 6.63
C ASN A 121 -18.11 -6.30 8.00
N VAL A 122 -18.14 -5.48 9.04
CA VAL A 122 -18.44 -5.92 10.41
C VAL A 122 -19.87 -5.50 10.77
N GLN A 123 -20.68 -6.47 11.14
CA GLN A 123 -22.06 -6.23 11.61
C GLN A 123 -22.26 -6.97 12.94
N GLY A 124 -22.41 -6.22 14.03
CA GLY A 124 -22.40 -6.80 15.37
C GLY A 124 -21.07 -7.49 15.66
N ASN A 125 -21.10 -8.81 15.86
CA ASN A 125 -19.91 -9.65 16.05
C ASN A 125 -19.51 -10.43 14.79
N ASP A 126 -20.32 -10.39 13.72
CA ASP A 126 -20.07 -11.16 12.51
C ASP A 126 -19.27 -10.34 11.49
N VAL A 127 -18.50 -11.03 10.65
CA VAL A 127 -17.67 -10.41 9.61
C VAL A 127 -17.95 -11.05 8.26
N ALA A 128 -18.33 -10.25 7.28
CA ALA A 128 -18.43 -10.66 5.88
C ALA A 128 -17.20 -10.13 5.12
N VAL A 129 -16.43 -11.04 4.54
CA VAL A 129 -15.20 -10.73 3.79
C VAL A 129 -15.47 -10.86 2.30
N TYR A 130 -15.32 -9.76 1.58
CA TYR A 130 -15.45 -9.67 0.13
C TYR A 130 -14.05 -9.55 -0.46
N GLU A 131 -13.58 -10.60 -1.11
CA GLU A 131 -12.24 -10.65 -1.71
C GLU A 131 -12.35 -10.58 -3.23
N LEU A 132 -11.73 -9.58 -3.86
CA LEU A 132 -11.74 -9.45 -5.30
C LEU A 132 -10.92 -10.56 -5.97
N ASN A 133 -11.55 -11.30 -6.87
CA ASN A 133 -10.86 -12.22 -7.76
C ASN A 133 -10.49 -11.51 -9.07
N PHE A 134 -9.19 -11.28 -9.29
CA PHE A 134 -8.71 -10.56 -10.49
C PHE A 134 -8.83 -11.35 -11.79
N THR A 135 -9.06 -12.66 -11.74
CA THR A 135 -9.29 -13.48 -12.94
C THR A 135 -10.73 -13.35 -13.44
N THR A 136 -11.70 -13.33 -12.53
CA THR A 136 -13.13 -13.26 -12.87
C THR A 136 -13.73 -11.87 -12.73
N LEU A 137 -13.00 -10.94 -12.10
CA LEU A 137 -13.43 -9.59 -11.71
C LEU A 137 -14.68 -9.57 -10.82
N ASN A 138 -14.91 -10.65 -10.08
CA ASN A 138 -16.01 -10.79 -9.13
C ASN A 138 -15.49 -10.91 -7.70
N PHE A 139 -16.34 -10.59 -6.73
CA PHE A 139 -16.03 -10.77 -5.31
C PHE A 139 -16.40 -12.18 -4.84
N ALA A 140 -15.44 -12.87 -4.22
CA ALA A 140 -15.70 -14.04 -3.40
C ALA A 140 -16.12 -13.58 -2.01
N VAL A 141 -17.23 -14.12 -1.49
CA VAL A 141 -17.77 -13.76 -0.17
C VAL A 141 -17.56 -14.90 0.82
N LYS A 142 -16.99 -14.60 1.98
CA LYS A 142 -16.85 -15.52 3.10
C LYS A 142 -17.44 -14.87 4.35
N ASN A 143 -18.37 -15.56 5.02
CA ASN A 143 -18.99 -15.08 6.25
C ASN A 143 -18.38 -15.79 7.46
N TYR A 144 -18.03 -15.01 8.48
CA TYR A 144 -17.42 -15.47 9.71
C TYR A 144 -18.30 -15.06 10.89
N PRO A 145 -19.15 -15.98 11.38
CA PRO A 145 -19.92 -15.75 12.61
C PRO A 145 -18.97 -15.52 13.78
N SER A 146 -19.22 -14.50 14.60
CA SER A 146 -18.35 -14.09 15.71
C SER A 146 -16.89 -13.81 15.28
N GLY A 147 -16.69 -13.35 14.04
CA GLY A 147 -15.38 -13.04 13.48
C GLY A 147 -14.75 -11.73 13.99
N LYS A 148 -15.54 -10.81 14.56
CA LYS A 148 -15.06 -9.52 15.05
C LYS A 148 -13.96 -9.73 16.10
N GLY A 149 -12.81 -9.10 15.92
CA GLY A 149 -11.65 -9.22 16.81
C GLY A 149 -10.86 -10.53 16.66
N ASN A 150 -11.33 -11.48 15.84
CA ASN A 150 -10.73 -12.79 15.60
C ASN A 150 -10.21 -12.96 14.17
N ILE A 151 -10.63 -12.09 13.25
CA ILE A 151 -10.16 -12.03 11.87
C ILE A 151 -9.07 -10.96 11.74
N TYR A 152 -8.08 -11.25 10.90
CA TYR A 152 -6.94 -10.38 10.64
C TYR A 152 -6.82 -10.12 9.13
N THR A 153 -6.46 -8.90 8.76
CA THR A 153 -6.11 -8.55 7.38
C THR A 153 -4.79 -9.25 6.97
N PRO A 154 -4.48 -9.35 5.67
CA PRO A 154 -3.18 -9.86 5.21
C PRO A 154 -1.98 -9.09 5.76
N LYS A 155 -2.15 -7.82 6.14
CA LYS A 155 -1.12 -6.99 6.78
C LYS A 155 -1.01 -7.24 8.30
N GLY A 156 -1.95 -8.00 8.88
CA GLY A 156 -1.96 -8.38 10.30
C GLY A 156 -2.79 -7.47 11.20
N THR A 157 -3.59 -6.57 10.64
CA THR A 157 -4.49 -5.69 11.41
C THR A 157 -5.70 -6.48 11.87
N LYS A 158 -6.06 -6.35 13.16
CA LYS A 158 -7.25 -6.99 13.72
C LYS A 158 -8.51 -6.28 13.23
N VAL A 159 -9.48 -7.05 12.71
CA VAL A 159 -10.74 -6.52 12.20
C VAL A 159 -11.73 -6.30 13.35
N GLU A 160 -11.82 -5.06 13.84
CA GLU A 160 -12.78 -4.66 14.90
C GLU A 160 -13.95 -3.82 14.38
N ALA A 161 -13.74 -3.13 13.26
CA ALA A 161 -14.72 -2.37 12.51
C ALA A 161 -14.59 -2.69 11.02
N SER A 162 -15.54 -2.18 10.22
CA SER A 162 -15.47 -2.39 8.79
C SER A 162 -14.20 -1.78 8.20
N THR A 163 -13.45 -2.61 7.48
CA THR A 163 -12.08 -2.33 7.06
C THR A 163 -11.96 -2.63 5.57
N VAL A 164 -11.19 -1.83 4.83
CA VAL A 164 -10.73 -2.15 3.48
C VAL A 164 -9.24 -2.39 3.52
N HIS A 165 -8.83 -3.53 3.01
CA HIS A 165 -7.44 -3.85 2.70
C HIS A 165 -7.21 -3.69 1.21
N SER A 166 -6.14 -3.01 0.83
CA SER A 166 -5.69 -2.98 -0.57
C SER A 166 -4.20 -3.19 -0.67
N GLN A 167 -3.78 -3.76 -1.79
CA GLN A 167 -2.38 -3.94 -2.14
C GLN A 167 -2.18 -3.55 -3.60
N ILE A 168 -1.17 -2.74 -3.88
CA ILE A 168 -0.76 -2.37 -5.23
C ILE A 168 0.71 -2.71 -5.45
N GLY A 169 1.12 -2.90 -6.70
CA GLY A 169 2.51 -3.07 -7.07
C GLY A 169 2.84 -2.25 -8.31
N PHE A 170 4.06 -1.74 -8.38
CA PHE A 170 4.57 -0.99 -9.53
C PHE A 170 6.09 -1.00 -9.57
N THR A 171 6.64 -0.40 -10.62
CA THR A 171 8.09 -0.31 -10.83
C THR A 171 8.60 1.09 -10.54
N LEU A 172 9.64 1.17 -9.72
CA LEU A 172 10.39 2.38 -9.39
C LEU A 172 11.73 2.43 -10.12
N GLU A 173 12.16 3.64 -10.48
CA GLU A 173 13.50 3.89 -10.99
C GLU A 173 14.45 4.22 -9.84
N THR A 174 15.47 3.38 -9.67
CA THR A 174 16.51 3.58 -8.66
C THR A 174 17.59 4.55 -9.15
N ILE A 175 18.50 4.95 -8.26
CA ILE A 175 19.58 5.90 -8.55
C ILE A 175 20.55 5.45 -9.67
N PHE A 176 20.50 4.18 -10.08
CA PHE A 176 21.31 3.63 -11.16
C PHE A 176 20.55 3.45 -12.49
N LYS A 177 19.32 3.99 -12.60
CA LYS A 177 18.38 3.69 -13.70
C LYS A 177 17.96 2.23 -13.81
N ASP A 178 18.33 1.42 -12.81
CA ASP A 178 17.76 0.08 -12.64
C ASP A 178 16.34 0.20 -12.11
N SER A 179 15.48 -0.70 -12.59
CA SER A 179 14.09 -0.81 -12.17
C SER A 179 13.94 -1.80 -11.03
N MET A 180 13.16 -1.41 -10.01
CA MET A 180 12.80 -2.28 -8.90
C MET A 180 11.28 -2.40 -8.82
N HIS A 181 10.77 -3.64 -8.74
CA HIS A 181 9.37 -3.87 -8.40
C HIS A 181 9.16 -3.73 -6.90
N VAL A 182 8.15 -2.95 -6.51
CA VAL A 182 7.76 -2.73 -5.12
C VAL A 182 6.26 -2.96 -4.97
N GLU A 183 5.87 -3.41 -3.79
CA GLU A 183 4.47 -3.61 -3.42
C GLU A 183 4.17 -2.85 -2.14
N PHE A 184 3.01 -2.20 -2.12
CA PHE A 184 2.50 -1.45 -0.97
C PHE A 184 1.13 -1.98 -0.59
N SER A 185 0.90 -2.14 0.71
CA SER A 185 -0.36 -2.63 1.24
C SER A 185 -0.82 -1.78 2.41
N GLU A 186 -2.07 -1.34 2.38
CA GLU A 186 -2.67 -0.55 3.45
C GLU A 186 -4.03 -1.09 3.87
N ASP A 187 -4.28 -0.97 5.17
CA ASP A 187 -5.58 -1.21 5.79
C ASP A 187 -6.19 0.13 6.18
N THR A 188 -7.49 0.25 6.04
CA THR A 188 -8.20 1.45 6.48
C THR A 188 -9.53 1.05 7.04
N ASP A 189 -9.80 1.47 8.26
CA ASP A 189 -11.06 1.26 8.95
C ASP A 189 -11.71 2.60 9.27
N ILE A 190 -13.01 2.53 9.62
CA ILE A 190 -13.71 3.68 10.19
C ILE A 190 -14.08 3.30 11.62
N LEU A 191 -13.19 3.63 12.54
CA LEU A 191 -13.48 3.61 13.97
C LEU A 191 -14.13 4.94 14.33
N LYS A 192 -15.40 4.88 14.74
CA LYS A 192 -16.05 6.02 15.36
C LYS A 192 -15.94 5.85 16.87
N GLU A 193 -15.01 6.60 17.48
CA GLU A 193 -14.91 6.73 18.95
C GLU A 193 -16.26 7.11 19.56
#